data_AF-A0A4Q0ZCE0-F1
#
_entry.id   AF-A0A4Q0ZCE0-F1
#
_cell.length_a   1.000
_cell.length_b   1.000
_cell.length_c   1.000
_cell.angle_alpha   90.00
_cell.angle_beta   90.00
_cell.angle_gamma   90.00
#
_symmetry.space_group_name_H-M   'P 1'
#
loop_
_entity.id
_entity.type
_entity.pdbx_description
1 polymer ?
#
loop_
_entity_poly.entity_id
_entity_poly.type
_entity_poly.pdbx_seq_one_letter_code
_entity_poly.pdbx_strand_id
1 'polypeptide(L)'
;MEKNSFTLLETLISITFLLIVITGFKYSTYYDEKENLNLMLLNDLENSFDNKNYENFSKTSQNVQIIKNRVESENLTLFKYQFENENIKLFKYEK
;
A
#
# COMPACT_ATOMS: atom_id res chain seq x y z
N MET A 1 -12.78 -23.03 52.72
CA MET A 1 -13.41 -22.77 51.41
C MET A 1 -12.90 -21.49 50.74
N GLU A 2 -12.45 -20.47 51.51
CA GLU A 2 -11.95 -19.19 50.96
C GLU A 2 -10.68 -19.28 50.10
N LYS A 3 -9.74 -20.20 50.40
CA LYS A 3 -8.48 -20.35 49.65
C LYS A 3 -8.68 -20.65 48.15
N ASN A 4 -9.73 -21.42 47.82
CA ASN A 4 -10.03 -21.77 46.42
C ASN A 4 -10.56 -20.55 45.65
N SER A 5 -11.29 -19.64 46.31
CA SER A 5 -11.82 -18.43 45.68
C SER A 5 -10.72 -17.43 45.31
N PHE A 6 -9.67 -17.31 46.13
CA PHE A 6 -8.49 -16.49 45.81
C PHE A 6 -7.71 -17.04 44.62
N THR A 7 -7.51 -18.36 44.58
CA THR A 7 -6.83 -19.03 43.45
C THR A 7 -7.61 -18.80 42.15
N LEU A 8 -8.94 -18.82 42.21
CA LEU A 8 -9.80 -18.60 41.05
C LEU A 8 -9.70 -17.16 40.52
N LEU A 9 -9.63 -16.17 41.42
CA LEU A 9 -9.43 -14.77 41.07
C LEU A 9 -8.06 -14.54 40.41
N GLU A 10 -6.99 -15.08 41.00
CA GLU A 10 -5.64 -15.00 40.43
C GLU A 10 -5.57 -15.63 39.04
N THR A 11 -6.25 -16.77 38.86
CA THR A 11 -6.37 -17.43 37.55
C THR A 11 -7.09 -16.54 36.54
N LEU A 12 -8.19 -15.90 36.93
CA LEU A 12 -8.97 -15.01 36.07
C LEU A 12 -8.14 -13.78 35.65
N ILE A 13 -7.43 -13.17 36.61
CA ILE A 13 -6.53 -12.04 36.35
C ILE A 13 -5.42 -12.46 35.38
N SER A 14 -4.81 -13.62 35.60
CA SER A 14 -3.73 -14.14 34.75
C SER A 14 -4.18 -14.38 33.31
N ILE A 15 -5.35 -15.00 33.13
CA ILE A 15 -5.94 -15.20 31.79
C ILE A 15 -6.27 -13.85 31.15
N THR A 16 -6.78 -12.89 31.92
CA THR A 16 -7.10 -11.55 31.42
C THR A 16 -5.85 -10.83 30.91
N PHE A 17 -4.75 -10.86 31.68
CA PHE A 17 -3.48 -10.31 31.22
C PHE A 17 -2.95 -11.02 29.97
N LEU A 18 -3.05 -12.35 29.93
CA LEU A 18 -2.62 -13.13 28.77
C LEU A 18 -3.41 -12.73 27.52
N LEU A 19 -4.72 -12.54 27.62
CA LEU A 19 -5.57 -12.09 26.51
C LEU A 19 -5.18 -10.69 26.01
N ILE A 20 -4.89 -9.77 26.93
CA ILE A 20 -4.42 -8.41 26.57
C ILE A 20 -3.12 -8.49 25.79
N VAL A 21 -2.15 -9.28 26.28
CA VAL A 21 -0.85 -9.46 25.62
C VAL A 21 -1.01 -10.05 24.23
N ILE A 22 -1.75 -11.16 24.09
CA ILE A 22 -1.98 -11.81 22.79
C ILE A 22 -2.66 -10.85 21.81
N THR A 23 -3.67 -10.12 22.27
CA THR A 23 -4.41 -9.16 21.44
C THR A 23 -3.50 -8.02 21.00
N GLY A 24 -2.68 -7.47 21.90
CA GLY A 24 -1.70 -6.43 21.60
C GLY A 24 -0.71 -6.85 20.51
N PHE A 25 -0.13 -8.05 20.65
CA PHE A 25 0.78 -8.58 19.63
C PHE A 25 0.08 -8.79 18.28
N LYS A 26 -1.12 -9.37 18.28
CA LYS A 26 -1.89 -9.60 17.04
C LYS A 26 -2.19 -8.29 16.29
N TYR A 27 -2.58 -7.24 17.02
CA TYR A 27 -2.84 -5.94 16.40
C TYR A 27 -1.56 -5.30 15.87
N SER A 28 -0.44 -5.40 16.58
CA SER A 28 0.85 -4.88 16.13
C SER A 28 1.27 -5.52 14.80
N THR A 29 1.23 -6.85 14.70
CA THR A 29 1.69 -7.56 13.49
C THR A 29 0.76 -7.38 12.29
N TYR A 30 -0.54 -7.15 12.51
CA TYR A 30 -1.50 -6.95 11.43
C TYR A 30 -1.21 -5.71 10.59
N TYR A 31 -0.81 -4.60 11.23
CA TYR A 31 -0.44 -3.38 10.50
C TYR A 31 0.87 -3.57 9.73
N ASP A 32 1.84 -4.27 10.32
CA ASP A 32 3.10 -4.60 9.65
C ASP A 32 2.90 -5.46 8.40
N GLU A 33 2.01 -6.48 8.46
CA GLU A 33 1.72 -7.33 7.29
C GLU A 33 1.09 -6.54 6.14
N LYS A 34 0.12 -5.66 6.43
CA LYS A 34 -0.54 -4.85 5.40
C LYS A 34 0.43 -3.85 4.76
N GLU A 35 1.28 -3.22 5.57
CA GLU A 35 2.30 -2.30 5.07
C GLU A 35 3.31 -3.03 4.17
N ASN A 36 3.78 -4.22 4.59
CA ASN A 36 4.68 -5.05 3.79
C ASN A 36 4.09 -5.43 2.43
N LEU A 37 2.81 -5.80 2.36
CA LEU A 37 2.15 -6.13 1.08
C LEU A 37 2.10 -4.93 0.13
N ASN A 38 1.81 -3.73 0.64
CA ASN A 38 1.81 -2.52 -0.18
C ASN A 38 3.22 -2.17 -0.68
N LEU A 39 4.25 -2.36 0.14
CA LEU A 39 5.64 -2.14 -0.25
C LEU A 39 6.10 -3.13 -1.33
N MET A 40 5.73 -4.41 -1.20
CA MET A 40 5.99 -5.41 -2.23
C MET A 40 5.31 -5.05 -3.55
N LEU A 41 4.03 -4.68 -3.49
CA LEU A 41 3.28 -4.24 -4.68
C LEU A 41 3.92 -2.99 -5.31
N LEU A 42 4.38 -2.04 -4.50
CA LEU A 42 5.05 -0.83 -5.00
C LEU A 42 6.33 -1.17 -5.76
N ASN A 43 7.14 -2.09 -5.24
CA ASN A 43 8.36 -2.57 -5.89
C ASN A 43 8.06 -3.28 -7.22
N ASP A 44 7.00 -4.09 -7.28
CA ASP A 44 6.57 -4.74 -8.53
C ASP A 44 6.09 -3.73 -9.58
N LEU A 45 5.38 -2.68 -9.14
CA LEU A 45 4.94 -1.59 -10.01
C LEU A 45 6.12 -0.74 -10.51
N GLU A 46 7.13 -0.50 -9.68
CA GLU A 46 8.37 0.17 -10.06
C GLU A 46 9.14 -0.65 -11.11
N ASN A 47 9.34 -1.95 -10.85
CA ASN A 47 9.97 -2.87 -11.81
C ASN A 47 9.22 -2.93 -13.14
N SER A 48 7.89 -2.82 -13.11
CA SER A 48 7.06 -2.77 -14.32
C SER A 48 7.35 -1.52 -15.17
N PHE A 49 7.65 -0.39 -14.53
CA PHE A 49 8.03 0.85 -15.21
C PHE A 49 9.40 0.81 -15.87
N ASP A 50 10.37 0.15 -15.23
CA ASP A 50 11.72 -0.03 -15.77
C ASP A 50 11.75 -1.01 -16.94
N ASN A 51 11.00 -2.10 -16.82
CA ASN A 51 10.88 -3.12 -17.86
C ASN A 51 9.88 -2.76 -18.97
N LYS A 52 9.18 -1.62 -18.85
CA LYS A 52 8.11 -1.17 -19.76
C LYS A 52 6.99 -2.20 -19.95
N ASN A 53 6.70 -2.99 -18.93
CA ASN A 53 5.58 -3.92 -18.92
C ASN A 53 4.36 -3.25 -18.28
N TYR A 54 3.37 -2.90 -19.10
CA TYR A 54 2.20 -2.12 -18.67
C TYR A 54 0.89 -2.91 -18.68
N GLU A 55 0.94 -4.24 -18.67
CA GLU A 55 -0.29 -5.08 -18.76
C GLU A 55 -1.32 -4.77 -17.67
N ASN A 56 -0.85 -4.47 -16.46
CA ASN A 56 -1.70 -4.14 -15.31
C ASN A 56 -2.07 -2.65 -15.21
N PHE A 57 -1.74 -1.83 -16.21
CA PHE A 57 -1.96 -0.39 -16.20
C PHE A 57 -3.05 0.02 -17.20
N SER A 58 -3.89 0.96 -16.78
CA SER A 58 -4.77 1.67 -17.70
C SER A 58 -3.94 2.60 -18.60
N LYS A 59 -4.12 2.47 -19.92
CA LYS A 59 -3.46 3.32 -20.92
C LYS A 59 -4.43 4.34 -21.49
N THR A 60 -4.09 5.62 -21.40
CA THR A 60 -4.83 6.69 -22.07
C THR A 60 -3.89 7.53 -22.93
N SER A 61 -4.38 8.05 -24.05
CA SER A 61 -3.62 8.96 -24.92
C SER A 61 -4.10 10.39 -24.72
N GLN A 62 -3.17 11.33 -24.63
CA GLN A 62 -3.46 12.75 -24.59
C GLN A 62 -2.55 13.51 -25.56
N ASN A 63 -3.11 14.49 -26.25
CA ASN A 63 -2.34 15.42 -27.05
C ASN A 63 -2.04 16.64 -26.18
N VAL A 64 -0.76 16.92 -25.96
CA VAL A 64 -0.28 18.05 -25.16
C VAL A 64 0.43 19.02 -26.08
N GLN A 65 0.05 20.29 -26.01
CA GLN A 65 0.76 21.36 -26.68
C GLN A 65 1.90 21.84 -25.78
N ILE A 66 3.13 21.76 -26.26
CA ILE A 66 4.32 22.26 -25.57
C ILE A 66 4.79 23.53 -26.25
N ILE A 67 5.11 24.56 -25.46
CA ILE A 67 5.66 25.81 -25.97
C ILE A 67 7.16 25.82 -25.63
N LYS A 68 8.01 25.67 -26.64
CA LYS A 68 9.47 25.78 -26.53
C LYS A 68 9.89 27.24 -26.68
N ASN A 69 10.71 27.70 -25.74
CA ASN A 69 11.31 29.04 -25.76
C ASN A 69 10.30 30.19 -25.94
N ARG A 70 9.04 29.99 -25.55
CA ARG A 70 7.92 30.96 -25.72
C ARG A 70 7.59 31.32 -27.17
N VAL A 71 8.10 30.59 -28.16
CA VAL A 71 7.96 30.93 -29.59
C VAL A 71 7.45 29.76 -30.40
N GLU A 72 7.94 28.55 -30.15
CA GLU A 72 7.60 27.37 -30.95
C GLU A 72 6.56 26.51 -30.21
N SER A 73 5.43 26.27 -30.87
CA SER A 73 4.41 25.35 -30.36
C SER A 73 4.55 24.00 -31.06
N GLU A 74 4.70 22.93 -30.28
CA GLU A 74 4.71 21.55 -30.76
C GLU A 74 3.56 20.78 -30.12
N ASN A 75 2.81 20.02 -30.93
CA ASN A 75 1.82 19.08 -30.40
C ASN A 75 2.46 17.72 -30.24
N LEU A 76 2.40 17.19 -29.02
CA LEU A 76 2.98 15.92 -28.63
C LEU A 76 1.87 14.97 -28.21
N THR A 77 1.78 13.82 -28.86
CA THR A 77 0.98 12.72 -28.33
C THR A 77 1.76 12.05 -27.21
N LEU A 78 1.15 11.97 -26.03
CA LEU A 78 1.68 11.26 -24.87
C LEU A 78 0.72 10.15 -24.48
N PHE A 79 1.28 9.02 -24.09
CA PHE A 79 0.55 7.94 -23.45
C PHE A 79 0.74 8.03 -21.94
N LYS A 80 -0.36 8.02 -21.21
CA LYS A 80 -0.40 7.91 -19.76
C LYS A 80 -0.69 6.46 -19.40
N TYR A 81 0.19 5.86 -18.62
CA TYR A 81 -0.02 4.57 -17.97
C TYR A 81 -0.34 4.83 -16.50
N GLN A 82 -1.47 4.33 -16.00
CA GLN A 82 -1.93 4.57 -14.63
C GLN A 82 -2.38 3.28 -13.95
N PHE A 83 -1.94 3.10 -12.71
CA PHE A 83 -2.41 2.10 -11.77
C PHE A 83 -3.03 2.80 -10.56
N GLU A 84 -4.19 2.34 -10.11
CA GLU A 84 -4.88 2.90 -8.96
C GLU A 84 -5.67 1.81 -8.21
N ASN A 85 -5.48 1.75 -6.89
CA ASN A 85 -6.27 0.96 -5.97
C ASN A 85 -6.53 1.77 -4.67
N GLU A 86 -7.06 1.12 -3.63
CA GLU A 86 -7.39 1.79 -2.37
C GLU A 86 -6.19 2.42 -1.64
N ASN A 87 -4.97 1.90 -1.84
CA ASN A 87 -3.78 2.31 -1.10
C ASN A 87 -2.73 3.04 -1.98
N ILE A 88 -2.72 2.79 -3.29
CA ILE A 88 -1.65 3.20 -4.20
C ILE A 88 -2.25 3.81 -5.48
N LYS A 89 -1.74 4.98 -5.86
CA LYS A 89 -2.02 5.63 -7.14
C LYS A 89 -0.72 6.07 -7.79
N LEU A 90 -0.42 5.52 -8.97
CA LEU A 90 0.80 5.79 -9.73
C LEU A 90 0.46 6.06 -11.19
N PHE A 91 1.20 6.97 -11.82
CA PHE A 91 1.11 7.21 -13.24
C PHE A 91 2.45 7.61 -13.85
N LYS A 92 2.65 7.24 -15.11
CA LYS A 92 3.81 7.62 -15.92
C LYS A 92 3.33 8.11 -17.29
N TYR A 93 3.97 9.15 -17.80
CA TYR A 93 3.79 9.61 -19.17
C TYR A 93 4.97 9.17 -20.03
N GLU A 94 4.68 8.59 -21.19
CA GLU A 94 5.66 8.25 -22.22
C GLU A 94 5.24 8.84 -23.56
N LYS A 95 6.24 9.21 -24.39
CA LYS A 95 6.05 9.70 -25.75
C LYS A 95 5.94 8.53 -26.74
#